data_AF-A0A254PYK0-F1
#
_entry.id   AF-A0A254PYK0-F1
#
_cell.length_a   1.000
_cell.length_b   1.000
_cell.length_c   1.000
_cell.angle_alpha   90.00
_cell.angle_beta   90.00
_cell.angle_gamma   90.00
#
_symmetry.space_group_name_H-M   'P 1'
#
loop_
_entity.id
_entity.type
_entity.pdbx_description
1 polymer ?
#
loop_
_entity_poly.entity_id
_entity_poly.type
_entity_poly.pdbx_seq_one_letter_code
_entity_poly.pdbx_strand_id
1 'polypeptide(L)'
;MPIFRTALSLAFLLVVANPSFAQAISKDYQKNCISEQVAEHKDLKGKTLTEEDFTAYCGCQAEFVAKNASNRQVNELIMNPKIKPEWLKAMELKGMKACVMVDPKMNT
;
A
#
# COMPACT_ATOMS: atom_id res chain seq x y z
N MET A 1 1.50 54.35 12.21
CA MET A 1 1.52 53.13 13.05
C MET A 1 0.10 52.60 13.18
N PRO A 2 -0.17 51.27 13.13
CA PRO A 2 0.63 50.11 12.67
C PRO A 2 -0.03 49.46 11.41
N ILE A 3 0.66 48.86 10.43
CA ILE A 3 1.41 47.58 10.38
C ILE A 3 0.64 46.40 10.97
N PHE A 4 0.66 45.28 10.22
CA PHE A 4 0.16 43.94 10.55
C PHE A 4 -1.32 43.70 10.17
N ARG A 5 -1.69 42.64 9.46
CA ARG A 5 -0.98 41.44 9.05
C ARG A 5 -1.87 40.73 8.02
N THR A 6 -1.33 40.43 6.85
CA THR A 6 -1.84 39.39 5.96
C THR A 6 -1.86 38.08 6.75
N ALA A 7 -3.00 37.72 7.33
CA ALA A 7 -3.16 36.43 8.01
C ALA A 7 -3.65 35.44 6.97
N LEU A 8 -2.67 34.70 6.47
CA LEU A 8 -2.76 33.58 5.55
C LEU A 8 -3.87 32.61 5.97
N SER A 9 -4.76 32.30 5.03
CA SER A 9 -5.73 31.21 5.13
C SER A 9 -5.01 29.88 5.38
N LEU A 10 -5.27 29.23 6.50
CA LEU A 10 -4.99 27.80 6.70
C LEU A 10 -6.27 27.13 7.17
N ALA A 11 -7.12 26.80 6.19
CA ALA A 11 -8.14 25.79 6.38
C ALA A 11 -7.42 24.46 6.62
N PHE A 12 -7.30 24.06 7.89
CA PHE A 12 -6.91 22.70 8.25
C PHE A 12 -8.02 21.75 7.79
N LEU A 13 -7.87 21.21 6.58
CA LEU A 13 -8.56 19.99 6.18
C LEU A 13 -7.98 18.86 7.03
N LEU A 14 -8.59 18.65 8.21
CA LEU A 14 -8.45 17.41 8.95
C LEU A 14 -9.06 16.31 8.09
N VAL A 15 -8.20 15.68 7.27
CA VAL A 15 -8.53 14.42 6.60
C VAL A 15 -8.75 13.41 7.71
N VAL A 16 -10.02 13.13 8.00
CA VAL A 16 -10.41 11.99 8.82
C VAL A 16 -10.07 10.76 8.00
N ALA A 17 -8.83 10.29 8.12
CA ALA A 17 -8.45 8.97 7.67
C ALA A 17 -9.14 7.99 8.61
N ASN A 18 -10.24 7.38 8.15
CA ASN A 18 -10.95 6.38 8.93
C ASN A 18 -10.05 5.14 9.05
N PRO A 19 -9.47 4.84 10.24
CA PRO A 19 -8.50 3.75 10.39
C PRO A 19 -9.14 2.38 10.12
N SER A 20 -10.45 2.25 10.31
CA SER A 20 -11.23 1.05 10.01
C SER A 20 -11.13 0.63 8.54
N PHE A 21 -11.29 1.57 7.60
CA PHE A 21 -11.19 1.26 6.16
C PHE A 21 -9.75 0.96 5.74
N ALA A 22 -8.78 1.69 6.30
CA ALA A 22 -7.36 1.40 6.06
C ALA A 22 -6.95 0.00 6.55
N GLN A 23 -7.47 -0.44 7.70
CA GLN A 23 -7.18 -1.75 8.30
C GLN A 23 -7.93 -2.90 7.60
N ALA A 24 -9.13 -2.64 7.07
CA ALA A 24 -9.86 -3.62 6.27
C ALA A 24 -9.19 -3.84 4.90
N ILE A 25 -8.83 -2.76 4.22
CA ILE A 25 -8.10 -2.83 2.94
C ILE A 25 -6.76 -3.50 3.13
N SER A 26 -6.01 -3.18 4.19
CA SER A 26 -4.68 -3.73 4.36
C SER A 26 -4.70 -5.26 4.43
N LYS A 27 -5.71 -5.87 5.04
CA LYS A 27 -5.82 -7.34 5.13
C LYS A 27 -6.21 -8.00 3.80
N ASP A 28 -7.22 -7.47 3.11
CA ASP A 28 -7.68 -8.06 1.84
C ASP A 28 -6.66 -7.84 0.72
N TYR A 29 -6.05 -6.65 0.69
CA TYR A 29 -4.93 -6.35 -0.20
C TYR A 29 -3.74 -7.27 0.07
N GLN A 30 -3.35 -7.43 1.34
CA GLN A 30 -2.24 -8.31 1.71
C GLN A 30 -2.47 -9.74 1.23
N LYS A 31 -3.67 -10.30 1.43
CA LYS A 31 -4.01 -11.65 0.94
C LYS A 31 -3.91 -11.77 -0.57
N ASN A 32 -4.44 -10.80 -1.31
CA ASN A 32 -4.34 -10.79 -2.77
C ASN A 32 -2.89 -10.70 -3.24
N CYS A 33 -2.10 -9.81 -2.64
CA CYS A 33 -0.66 -9.69 -2.92
C CYS A 33 0.05 -11.03 -2.70
N ILE A 34 -0.19 -11.72 -1.57
CA ILE A 34 0.46 -13.01 -1.28
C ILE A 34 0.09 -14.04 -2.34
N SER A 35 -1.20 -14.17 -2.67
CA SER A 35 -1.67 -15.13 -3.67
C SER A 35 -1.07 -14.87 -5.05
N GLU A 36 -0.97 -13.60 -5.45
CA GLU A 36 -0.34 -13.20 -6.70
C GLU A 36 1.16 -13.47 -6.71
N GLN A 37 1.87 -13.14 -5.64
CA GLN A 37 3.31 -13.40 -5.54
C GLN A 37 3.60 -14.90 -5.63
N VAL A 38 2.86 -15.75 -4.91
CA VAL A 38 3.00 -17.21 -5.03
C VAL A 38 2.72 -17.68 -6.45
N ALA A 39 1.66 -17.18 -7.08
CA ALA A 39 1.31 -17.57 -8.45
C ALA A 39 2.35 -17.13 -9.50
N GLU A 40 2.94 -15.95 -9.34
CA GLU A 40 4.00 -15.41 -10.21
C GLU A 40 5.32 -16.15 -10.03
N HIS A 41 5.58 -16.68 -8.82
CA HIS A 41 6.86 -17.29 -8.45
C HIS A 41 6.82 -18.83 -8.40
N LYS A 42 5.68 -19.46 -8.68
CA LYS A 42 5.48 -20.93 -8.60
C LYS A 42 6.42 -21.74 -9.51
N ASP A 43 6.85 -21.16 -10.62
CA ASP A 43 7.66 -21.84 -11.64
C ASP A 43 9.17 -21.54 -11.50
N LEU A 44 9.58 -20.85 -10.43
CA LEU A 44 10.99 -20.59 -10.14
C LEU A 44 11.72 -21.89 -9.79
N LYS A 45 12.54 -22.36 -10.74
CA LYS A 45 13.37 -23.56 -10.56
C LYS A 45 14.32 -23.38 -9.38
N GLY A 46 14.20 -24.27 -8.39
CA GLY A 46 15.16 -24.40 -7.29
C GLY A 46 14.75 -23.79 -5.95
N LYS A 47 13.59 -23.10 -5.87
CA LYS A 47 13.00 -22.65 -4.60
C LYS A 47 11.48 -22.77 -4.67
N THR A 48 10.90 -23.54 -3.76
CA THR A 48 9.45 -23.51 -3.51
C THR A 48 9.18 -22.32 -2.61
N LEU A 49 8.71 -21.21 -3.18
CA LEU A 49 8.27 -20.04 -2.41
C LEU A 49 6.82 -20.24 -1.98
N THR A 50 6.53 -20.07 -0.69
CA THR A 50 5.20 -20.26 -0.11
C THR A 50 4.59 -18.93 0.32
N GLU A 51 3.32 -18.94 0.74
CA GLU A 51 2.63 -17.73 1.21
C GLU A 51 3.38 -17.02 2.34
N GLU A 52 4.04 -17.78 3.22
CA GLU A 52 4.83 -17.27 4.33
C GLU A 52 6.01 -16.41 3.87
N ASP A 53 6.66 -16.78 2.76
CA ASP A 53 7.80 -16.05 2.21
C ASP A 53 7.40 -14.64 1.72
N PHE A 54 6.13 -14.42 1.38
CA PHE A 54 5.62 -13.14 0.90
C PHE A 54 4.85 -12.35 1.96
N THR A 55 4.59 -12.92 3.13
CA THR A 55 3.76 -12.30 4.18
C THR A 55 4.35 -10.97 4.66
N ALA A 56 5.66 -10.90 4.88
CA ALA A 56 6.33 -9.68 5.34
C ALA A 56 6.32 -8.57 4.26
N TYR A 57 6.66 -8.94 3.02
CA TYR A 57 6.64 -8.02 1.89
C TYR A 57 5.23 -7.46 1.61
N CYS A 58 4.23 -8.33 1.52
CA CYS A 58 2.86 -7.93 1.26
C CYS A 58 2.24 -7.18 2.44
N GLY A 59 2.66 -7.46 3.68
CA GLY A 59 2.31 -6.64 4.84
C GLY A 59 2.85 -5.22 4.74
N CYS A 60 4.13 -5.07 4.36
CA CYS A 60 4.72 -3.76 4.13
C CYS A 60 4.03 -3.00 2.98
N GLN A 61 3.74 -3.66 1.85
CA GLN A 61 3.01 -3.03 0.75
C GLN A 61 1.62 -2.59 1.19
N ALA A 62 0.87 -3.43 1.90
CA ALA A 62 -0.47 -3.11 2.37
C ALA A 62 -0.47 -1.87 3.28
N GLU A 63 0.50 -1.77 4.19
CA GLU A 63 0.69 -0.57 4.99
C GLU A 63 1.09 0.65 4.17
N PHE A 64 1.98 0.48 3.20
CA PHE A 64 2.42 1.56 2.33
C PHE A 64 1.25 2.13 1.54
N VAL A 65 0.42 1.26 0.92
CA VAL A 65 -0.79 1.66 0.20
C VAL A 65 -1.76 2.35 1.16
N ALA A 66 -2.03 1.79 2.33
CA ALA A 66 -2.94 2.38 3.31
C ALA A 66 -2.49 3.77 3.80
N LYS A 67 -1.18 4.01 3.91
CA LYS A 67 -0.59 5.30 4.34
C LYS A 67 -0.54 6.34 3.22
N ASN A 68 -0.44 5.93 1.96
CA ASN A 68 -0.20 6.83 0.82
C ASN A 68 -1.41 6.99 -0.12
N ALA A 69 -2.43 6.14 -0.01
CA ALA A 69 -3.66 6.26 -0.77
C ALA A 69 -4.61 7.30 -0.15
N SER A 70 -5.31 8.02 -1.01
CA SER A 70 -6.43 8.87 -0.58
C SER A 70 -7.65 8.02 -0.20
N ASN A 71 -8.55 8.58 0.61
CA ASN A 71 -9.82 7.92 0.97
C ASN A 71 -10.64 7.49 -0.27
N ARG A 72 -10.56 8.23 -1.38
CA ARG A 72 -11.23 7.87 -2.65
C ARG A 72 -10.63 6.60 -3.26
N GLN A 73 -9.31 6.51 -3.28
CA GLN A 73 -8.57 5.36 -3.80
C GLN A 73 -8.77 4.12 -2.92
N VAL A 74 -8.77 4.30 -1.60
CA VAL A 74 -9.16 3.31 -0.60
C VAL A 74 -10.57 2.76 -0.90
N ASN A 75 -11.56 3.63 -1.07
CA ASN A 75 -12.93 3.22 -1.39
C ASN A 75 -13.04 2.49 -2.74
N GLU A 76 -12.25 2.88 -3.74
CA GLU A 76 -12.22 2.19 -5.03
C GLU A 76 -11.76 0.72 -4.88
N LEU A 77 -10.73 0.48 -4.06
CA LEU A 77 -10.26 -0.87 -3.77
C LEU A 77 -11.27 -1.68 -2.94
N ILE A 78 -12.01 -1.05 -2.02
CA ILE A 78 -13.06 -1.75 -1.26
C ILE A 78 -14.19 -2.20 -2.18
N MET A 79 -14.62 -1.31 -3.09
CA MET A 79 -15.73 -1.60 -4.00
C MET A 79 -15.35 -2.64 -5.06
N ASN A 80 -14.08 -2.72 -5.45
CA ASN A 80 -13.59 -3.73 -6.37
C ASN A 80 -12.16 -4.18 -6.00
N PRO A 81 -12.00 -5.18 -5.10
CA PRO A 81 -10.69 -5.59 -4.59
C PRO A 81 -9.74 -6.20 -5.65
N LYS A 82 -10.27 -6.54 -6.83
CA LYS A 82 -9.51 -7.09 -7.95
C LYS A 82 -9.11 -6.03 -8.97
N ILE A 83 -9.52 -4.77 -8.78
CA ILE A 83 -9.15 -3.68 -9.68
C ILE A 83 -7.69 -3.31 -9.45
N LYS A 84 -6.92 -3.23 -10.55
CA LYS A 84 -5.53 -2.75 -10.54
C LYS A 84 -5.42 -1.42 -11.29
N PRO A 85 -5.91 -0.32 -10.69
CA PRO A 85 -5.87 0.98 -11.34
C PRO A 85 -4.42 1.45 -11.49
N GLU A 86 -4.15 2.31 -12.47
CA GLU A 86 -2.79 2.79 -12.76
C GLU A 86 -2.12 3.48 -11.56
N TRP A 87 -2.91 4.16 -10.72
CA TRP A 87 -2.40 4.76 -9.49
C TRP A 87 -1.88 3.72 -8.50
N LEU A 88 -2.51 2.53 -8.45
CA LEU A 88 -2.11 1.45 -7.56
C LEU A 88 -0.79 0.85 -8.02
N LYS A 89 -0.64 0.58 -9.32
CA LYS A 89 0.63 0.11 -9.91
C LYS A 89 1.79 1.06 -9.60
N ALA A 90 1.55 2.37 -9.69
CA ALA A 90 2.56 3.37 -9.35
C ALA A 90 2.92 3.38 -7.84
N MET A 91 1.95 3.10 -6.97
CA MET A 91 2.17 2.91 -5.53
C MET A 91 2.89 1.61 -5.23
N GLU A 92 2.52 0.49 -5.86
CA GLU A 92 3.19 -0.81 -5.75
C GLU A 92 4.65 -0.70 -6.15
N LEU A 93 4.98 0.01 -7.23
CA LEU A 93 6.36 0.22 -7.66
C LEU A 93 7.19 1.01 -6.63
N LYS A 94 6.58 2.01 -5.99
CA LYS A 94 7.22 2.81 -4.92
C LYS A 94 7.33 1.99 -3.62
N GLY A 95 6.28 1.26 -3.29
CA GLY A 95 6.19 0.37 -2.15
C GLY A 95 7.20 -0.77 -2.26
N MET A 96 7.40 -1.35 -3.44
CA MET A 96 8.41 -2.37 -3.70
C MET A 96 9.80 -1.87 -3.33
N LYS A 97 10.20 -0.67 -3.74
CA LYS A 97 11.50 -0.10 -3.34
C LYS A 97 11.62 0.09 -1.82
N ALA A 98 10.53 0.48 -1.16
CA ALA A 98 10.50 0.67 0.28
C ALA A 98 10.47 -0.65 1.06
N CYS A 99 9.83 -1.69 0.50
CA CYS A 99 9.49 -2.94 1.18
C CYS A 99 10.44 -4.10 0.86
N VAL A 100 11.08 -4.12 -0.31
CA VAL A 100 12.15 -5.10 -0.62
C VAL A 100 13.35 -4.91 0.29
N MET A 101 13.61 -3.67 0.75
CA MET A 101 14.67 -3.40 1.74
C MET A 101 14.37 -3.99 3.13
N VAL A 102 13.13 -4.42 3.39
CA VAL A 102 12.72 -5.00 4.68
C VAL A 102 13.02 -6.49 4.76
N ASP A 103 13.18 -7.20 3.63
CA ASP A 103 13.45 -8.64 3.61
C ASP A 103 14.74 -9.00 2.82
N PRO A 104 15.80 -9.48 3.50
CA PRO A 104 17.04 -9.90 2.84
C PRO A 104 16.88 -11.05 1.85
N LYS A 105 15.86 -11.92 1.99
CA LYS A 105 15.62 -13.05 1.09
C LYS A 105 15.11 -12.63 -0.28
N MET A 106 14.53 -11.42 -0.39
CA MET A 106 14.06 -10.84 -1.65
C MET A 106 15.07 -9.89 -2.29
N ASN A 107 16.22 -9.68 -1.65
CA ASN A 107 17.26 -8.76 -2.08
C ASN A 107 18.45 -9.46 -2.77
N THR A 108 18.28 -10.73 -3.17
CA THR A 108 19.29 -11.58 -3.82
C THR A 108 18.85 -12.01 -5.21
#